data_AF-A0A8T3WM76-F1
#
_entry.id   AF-A0A8T3WM76-F1
#
_cell.length_a   1.000
_cell.length_b   1.000
_cell.length_c   1.000
_cell.angle_alpha   90.00
_cell.angle_beta   90.00
_cell.angle_gamma   90.00
#
_symmetry.space_group_name_H-M   'P 1'
#
loop_
_entity.id
_entity.type
_entity.pdbx_description
1 polymer ?
#
loop_
_entity_poly.entity_id
_entity_poly.type
_entity_poly.pdbx_seq_one_letter_code
_entity_poly.pdbx_strand_id
1 'polypeptide(L)'
;MHTYRKRTINVLHSLLLVFFIILVFAYVQFKRQIPILNIGLSYQVEDVLILLLSFLSMAKVVYELYKVEHHHEYERRMKKK
;
A
#
# COMPACT_ATOMS: atom_id res chain seq x y z
N MET A 1 -5.10 24.81 4.34
CA MET A 1 -4.57 23.55 4.93
C MET A 1 -5.54 22.36 4.88
N HIS A 2 -6.87 22.53 4.86
CA HIS A 2 -7.83 21.40 4.86
C HIS A 2 -7.92 20.60 3.54
N THR A 3 -7.68 21.25 2.39
CA THR A 3 -7.82 20.66 1.04
C THR A 3 -6.68 19.73 0.68
N TYR A 4 -5.44 20.08 1.05
CA TYR A 4 -4.26 19.23 0.83
C TYR A 4 -4.37 17.89 1.56
N ARG A 5 -4.98 17.87 2.75
CA ARG A 5 -5.07 16.68 3.60
C ARG A 5 -6.10 15.66 3.13
N LYS A 6 -7.29 16.11 2.69
CA LYS A 6 -8.26 15.22 2.01
C LYS A 6 -7.65 14.60 0.76
N ARG A 7 -6.84 15.37 0.02
CA ARG A 7 -6.10 14.88 -1.13
C ARG A 7 -5.07 13.82 -0.74
N THR A 8 -4.30 14.02 0.34
CA THR A 8 -3.37 13.01 0.86
C THR A 8 -4.08 11.71 1.25
N ILE A 9 -5.18 11.76 2.01
CA ILE A 9 -5.92 10.55 2.40
C ILE A 9 -6.50 9.81 1.18
N ASN A 10 -7.05 10.54 0.20
CA ASN A 10 -7.53 9.94 -1.03
C ASN A 10 -6.39 9.31 -1.85
N VAL A 11 -5.23 9.97 -1.91
CA VAL A 11 -4.05 9.43 -2.60
C VAL A 11 -3.55 8.16 -1.92
N LEU A 12 -3.47 8.14 -0.58
CA LEU A 12 -3.09 6.93 0.16
C LEU A 12 -4.08 5.79 -0.04
N HIS A 13 -5.40 6.07 -0.04
CA HIS A 13 -6.41 5.07 -0.37
C HIS A 13 -6.27 4.54 -1.79
N SER A 14 -6.05 5.41 -2.78
CA SER A 14 -5.81 4.96 -4.15
C SER A 14 -4.54 4.12 -4.26
N LEU A 15 -3.48 4.46 -3.52
CA LEU A 15 -2.25 3.69 -3.47
C LEU A 15 -2.49 2.30 -2.88
N LEU A 16 -3.26 2.23 -1.78
CA LEU A 16 -3.64 0.96 -1.14
C LEU A 16 -4.38 0.05 -2.14
N LEU A 17 -5.32 0.62 -2.90
CA LEU A 17 -6.11 -0.10 -3.88
C LEU A 17 -5.24 -0.61 -5.04
N VAL A 18 -4.30 0.20 -5.51
CA VAL A 18 -3.31 -0.22 -6.52
C VAL A 18 -2.45 -1.38 -6.00
N PHE A 19 -1.90 -1.27 -4.79
CA PHE A 19 -1.11 -2.37 -4.21
C PHE A 19 -1.93 -3.64 -3.97
N PHE A 20 -3.20 -3.51 -3.63
CA PHE A 20 -4.09 -4.65 -3.51
C PHE A 20 -4.30 -5.36 -4.86
N ILE A 21 -4.51 -4.62 -5.95
CA ILE A 21 -4.61 -5.20 -7.30
C ILE A 21 -3.32 -5.91 -7.69
N ILE A 22 -2.16 -5.30 -7.43
CA ILE A 22 -0.86 -5.91 -7.70
C ILE A 22 -0.70 -7.21 -6.91
N LEU A 23 -1.09 -7.22 -5.63
CA LEU A 23 -1.03 -8.41 -4.77
C LEU A 23 -1.93 -9.54 -5.29
N VAL A 24 -3.16 -9.23 -5.69
CA VAL A 24 -4.07 -10.23 -6.30
C VAL A 24 -3.50 -10.77 -7.60
N PHE A 25 -2.99 -9.88 -8.47
CA PHE A 25 -2.38 -10.28 -9.74
C PHE A 25 -1.16 -11.18 -9.53
N ALA A 26 -0.26 -10.79 -8.62
CA ALA A 26 0.91 -11.58 -8.26
C ALA A 26 0.53 -12.94 -7.67
N TYR A 27 -0.50 -13.01 -6.84
CA TYR A 27 -1.00 -14.28 -6.30
C TYR A 27 -1.55 -15.21 -7.39
N VAL A 28 -2.31 -14.66 -8.35
CA VAL A 28 -2.83 -15.44 -9.48
C VAL A 28 -1.70 -15.95 -10.37
N GLN A 29 -0.70 -15.12 -10.65
CA GLN A 29 0.46 -15.50 -11.46
C GLN A 29 1.33 -16.55 -10.77
N PHE A 30 1.54 -16.41 -9.45
CA PHE A 30 2.18 -17.43 -8.63
C PHE A 30 1.48 -18.78 -8.72
N LYS A 31 0.13 -18.78 -8.66
CA LYS A 31 -0.67 -20.00 -8.82
C LYS A 31 -0.58 -20.60 -10.22
N ARG A 32 -0.39 -19.77 -11.25
CA ARG A 32 -0.27 -20.19 -12.65
C ARG A 32 1.17 -20.52 -13.05
N GLN A 33 2.16 -20.27 -12.19
CA GLN A 33 3.59 -20.42 -12.47
C GLN A 33 4.05 -19.63 -13.70
N ILE A 34 3.45 -18.46 -13.94
CA ILE A 34 3.78 -17.59 -15.06
C ILE A 34 4.63 -16.44 -14.56
N PRO A 35 5.81 -16.16 -15.15
CA PRO A 35 6.64 -15.01 -14.79
C PRO A 35 5.89 -13.68 -14.96
N ILE A 36 6.10 -12.76 -14.03
CA ILE A 36 5.48 -11.41 -14.07
C ILE A 36 6.38 -10.42 -14.83
N LEU A 37 7.66 -10.38 -14.46
CA LEU A 37 8.70 -9.47 -14.94
C LEU A 37 9.73 -10.20 -15.81
N ASN A 38 9.84 -11.53 -15.70
CA ASN A 38 10.73 -12.38 -16.51
C ASN A 38 12.19 -11.88 -16.51
N ILE A 39 12.71 -11.56 -15.32
CA ILE A 39 14.01 -10.87 -15.12
C ILE A 39 15.20 -11.84 -15.05
N GLY A 40 15.01 -13.10 -15.46
CA GLY A 40 16.02 -14.16 -15.36
C GLY A 40 16.14 -14.80 -13.97
N LEU A 41 15.24 -14.47 -13.04
CA LEU A 41 15.08 -15.18 -11.77
C LEU A 41 14.11 -16.36 -11.92
N SER A 42 14.22 -17.34 -11.02
CA SER A 42 13.21 -18.42 -10.94
C SER A 42 11.83 -17.81 -10.65
N TYR A 43 10.82 -18.25 -11.39
CA TYR A 43 9.44 -17.72 -11.32
C TYR A 43 8.91 -17.67 -9.89
N GLN A 44 9.18 -18.72 -9.11
CA GLN A 44 8.76 -18.79 -7.72
C GLN A 44 9.40 -17.72 -6.84
N VAL A 45 10.66 -17.39 -7.08
CA VAL A 45 11.39 -16.38 -6.29
C VAL A 45 10.90 -14.98 -6.64
N GLU A 46 10.69 -14.70 -7.92
CA GLU A 46 10.19 -13.42 -8.40
C GLU A 46 8.79 -13.12 -7.85
N ASP A 47 7.88 -14.09 -7.96
CA ASP A 47 6.50 -13.96 -7.48
C ASP A 47 6.43 -13.79 -5.95
N VAL A 48 7.25 -14.55 -5.20
CA VAL A 48 7.34 -14.42 -3.74
C VAL A 48 7.85 -13.04 -3.34
N LEU A 49 8.87 -12.51 -4.04
CA LEU A 49 9.38 -11.17 -3.78
C LEU A 49 8.31 -10.11 -4.05
N ILE A 50 7.57 -10.22 -5.16
CA ILE A 50 6.50 -9.27 -5.51
C ILE A 50 5.37 -9.34 -4.48
N LEU A 51 4.97 -10.53 -4.05
CA LEU A 51 3.97 -10.72 -2.99
C LEU A 51 4.42 -10.07 -1.67
N LEU A 52 5.66 -10.30 -1.27
CA LEU A 52 6.22 -9.79 -0.01
C LEU A 52 6.37 -8.27 -0.05
N LEU A 53 6.86 -7.71 -1.16
CA LEU A 53 6.95 -6.26 -1.38
C LEU A 53 5.58 -5.58 -1.41
N SER A 54 4.59 -6.22 -2.04
CA SER A 54 3.21 -5.71 -2.09
C SER A 54 2.60 -5.68 -0.68
N PHE A 55 2.82 -6.73 0.12
CA PHE A 55 2.37 -6.78 1.50
C PHE A 55 3.02 -5.69 2.38
N LEU A 56 4.35 -5.55 2.30
CA LEU A 56 5.08 -4.50 3.02
C LEU A 56 4.61 -3.09 2.63
N SER A 57 4.35 -2.86 1.33
CA SER A 57 3.87 -1.59 0.83
C SER A 57 2.47 -1.26 1.36
N MET A 58 1.57 -2.25 1.40
CA MET A 58 0.24 -2.09 2.02
C MET A 58 0.36 -1.74 3.51
N ALA A 59 1.20 -2.46 4.27
CA ALA A 59 1.42 -2.17 5.68
C ALA A 59 1.94 -0.74 5.90
N LYS A 60 2.85 -0.27 5.06
CA LYS A 60 3.38 1.11 5.10
C LYS A 60 2.29 2.15 4.81
N VAL A 61 1.44 1.91 3.81
CA VAL A 61 0.32 2.81 3.47
C VAL A 61 -0.69 2.89 4.62
N VAL A 62 -1.01 1.76 5.26
CA VAL A 62 -1.88 1.72 6.44
C VAL A 62 -1.25 2.48 7.61
N TYR A 63 0.05 2.29 7.86
CA TYR A 63 0.77 3.03 8.90
C TYR A 63 0.74 4.54 8.65
N GLU A 64 0.94 4.99 7.41
CA GLU A 64 0.84 6.41 7.09
C GLU A 64 -0.59 6.95 7.22
N LEU A 65 -1.61 6.19 6.81
CA LEU A 65 -3.01 6.55 7.05
C LEU A 65 -3.27 6.76 8.54
N TYR A 66 -2.86 5.81 9.37
CA TYR A 66 -3.01 5.89 10.83
C TYR A 66 -2.28 7.11 11.40
N LYS A 67 -1.04 7.37 10.98
CA LYS A 67 -0.26 8.53 11.42
C LYS A 67 -0.93 9.85 11.05
N VAL A 68 -1.43 9.98 9.82
CA VAL A 68 -2.13 11.18 9.33
C VAL A 68 -3.43 11.42 10.11
N GLU A 69 -4.15 10.35 10.45
CA GLU A 69 -5.40 10.43 11.20
C GLU A 69 -5.18 10.74 12.69
N HIS A 70 -4.19 10.11 13.33
CA HIS A 70 -3.87 10.31 14.74
C HIS A 70 -3.30 11.71 15.03
N HIS A 71 -2.53 12.28 14.09
CA HIS A 71 -2.04 13.66 14.21
C HIS A 71 -3.19 14.68 14.21
N HIS A 72 -4.28 14.37 13.51
CA HIS A 72 -5.48 15.20 13.46
C HIS A 72 -6.32 15.16 14.75
N GLU A 73 -6.39 14.02 15.42
CA GLU A 73 -7.02 13.96 16.75
C GLU A 73 -6.29 14.84 17.75
N TYR A 74 -4.96 14.84 17.71
CA TYR A 74 -4.14 15.65 18.60
C TYR A 74 -4.35 17.16 18.37
N GLU A 75 -4.32 17.62 17.12
CA GLU A 75 -4.59 19.04 16.80
C GLU A 75 -6.01 19.47 17.17
N ARG A 76 -7.03 18.61 16.97
CA ARG A 76 -8.41 18.92 17.37
C ARG A 76 -8.59 19.07 18.87
N ARG A 77 -7.82 18.32 19.68
CA ARG A 77 -7.83 18.45 21.14
C ARG A 77 -7.09 19.72 21.60
N MET A 78 -6.00 20.09 20.94
CA MET A 78 -5.23 21.30 21.26
C MET A 78 -5.96 22.60 20.89
N LYS A 79 -6.75 22.62 19.81
CA LYS A 79 -7.56 23.80 19.42
C LYS A 79 -8.85 23.99 20.24
N LYS A 80 -9.24 23.00 21.04
CA LYS A 80 -10.42 23.06 21.92
C LYS A 80 -10.08 23.47 23.37
N LYS A 81 -8.80 23.70 23.66
CA LYS A 81 -8.31 24.24 24.93
C LYS A 81 -7.99 25.71 24.75
#